data_AF-A0A5J4PRX4-F1
#
_entry.id   AF-A0A5J4PRX4-F1
#
_cell.length_a   1.000
_cell.length_b   1.000
_cell.length_c   1.000
_cell.angle_alpha   90.00
_cell.angle_beta   90.00
_cell.angle_gamma   90.00
#
_symmetry.space_group_name_H-M   'P 1'
#
loop_
_entity.id
_entity.type
_entity.pdbx_description
1 polymer ?
#
loop_
_entity_poly.entity_id
_entity_poly.type
_entity_poly.pdbx_seq_one_letter_code
_entity_poly.pdbx_strand_id
1 'polypeptide(L)'
;MKRMRIFLRVVVVFIGIGISLISCFKGNDDNGQYRGAALATVEPAYGSTNYLFRLDTGEKLIPTTGISDPTKLSSVKRIFISYYFENAEEIHEQESVANINEREYHISVISIINLEENVALLSAHGITGDTLTTTYYDPIRSIDSLRIRDNYLTLWVNYDMSGEKLHFFTLFRYQEDGVKEGKAGEPDTLEVYLG
;
A
#
# COMPACT_ATOMS: atom_id res chain seq x y z
N MET A 1 -0.02 33.42 -2.18
CA MET A 1 -0.54 32.05 -2.41
C MET A 1 0.52 31.04 -2.00
N LYS A 2 0.25 30.20 -0.99
CA LYS A 2 1.16 29.13 -0.55
C LYS A 2 1.23 28.08 -1.67
N ARG A 3 2.43 27.85 -2.23
CA ARG A 3 2.69 26.74 -3.16
C ARG A 3 2.42 25.42 -2.44
N MET A 4 1.27 24.80 -2.68
CA MET A 4 0.98 23.44 -2.26
C MET A 4 1.89 22.52 -3.07
N ARG A 5 2.97 22.04 -2.46
CA ARG A 5 3.79 20.97 -3.04
C ARG A 5 3.00 19.67 -2.89
N ILE A 6 2.35 19.23 -3.96
CA ILE A 6 1.70 17.92 -4.02
C ILE A 6 2.83 16.89 -4.03
N PHE A 7 2.96 16.14 -2.94
CA PHE A 7 3.83 14.97 -2.84
C PHE A 7 2.94 13.75 -3.03
N LEU A 8 2.88 13.21 -4.25
CA LEU A 8 2.22 11.95 -4.53
C LEU A 8 3.20 10.83 -4.16
N ARG A 9 2.78 9.89 -3.31
CA ARG A 9 3.51 8.66 -2.99
C ARG A 9 2.74 7.48 -3.57
N VAL A 10 3.44 6.40 -3.90
CA VAL A 10 2.82 5.23 -4.55
C VAL A 10 2.95 4.02 -3.66
N VAL A 11 1.96 3.14 -3.78
CA VAL A 11 1.87 1.85 -3.10
C VAL A 11 1.66 0.78 -4.18
N VAL A 12 2.67 -0.04 -4.42
CA VAL A 12 2.57 -1.20 -5.32
C VAL A 12 2.49 -2.48 -4.49
N VAL A 13 1.35 -3.17 -4.51
CA VAL A 13 1.20 -4.43 -3.78
C VAL A 13 1.61 -5.59 -4.70
N PHE A 14 2.64 -6.31 -4.31
CA PHE A 14 3.02 -7.58 -4.94
C PHE A 14 2.12 -8.70 -4.40
N ILE A 15 1.43 -9.42 -5.29
CA ILE A 15 0.90 -10.76 -4.95
C ILE A 15 1.57 -11.78 -5.88
N GLY A 16 2.75 -12.21 -5.47
CA GLY A 16 3.25 -13.52 -5.86
C GLY A 16 2.49 -14.59 -5.06
N ILE A 17 1.65 -15.36 -5.76
CA ILE A 17 1.03 -16.62 -5.32
C ILE A 17 0.11 -16.51 -4.09
N GLY A 18 -1.20 -16.47 -4.35
CA GLY A 18 -2.17 -17.20 -3.52
C GLY A 18 -2.86 -16.46 -2.36
N ILE A 19 -3.01 -15.13 -2.38
CA ILE A 19 -3.80 -14.43 -1.36
C ILE A 19 -5.11 -13.94 -1.98
N SER A 20 -6.15 -14.78 -1.90
CA SER A 20 -7.54 -14.39 -2.12
C SER A 20 -7.90 -13.34 -1.06
N LEU A 21 -7.93 -12.06 -1.45
CA LEU A 21 -7.97 -10.93 -0.52
C LEU A 21 -9.37 -10.54 -0.03
N ILE A 22 -10.45 -11.14 -0.51
CA ILE A 22 -11.79 -10.81 -0.02
C ILE A 22 -12.64 -12.09 -0.03
N SER A 23 -13.14 -12.45 1.15
CA SER A 23 -14.11 -13.52 1.47
C SER A 23 -13.58 -14.94 1.70
N CYS A 24 -13.87 -15.45 2.91
CA CYS A 24 -13.94 -16.88 3.27
C CYS A 24 -12.66 -17.74 3.19
N PHE A 25 -11.66 -17.46 4.04
CA PHE A 25 -10.88 -18.57 4.62
C PHE A 25 -11.48 -18.98 5.97
N LYS A 26 -12.62 -19.67 5.92
CA LYS A 26 -12.87 -20.73 6.91
C LYS A 26 -11.95 -21.87 6.49
N GLY A 27 -10.70 -21.82 6.94
CA GLY A 27 -9.83 -22.98 6.89
C GLY A 27 -10.54 -24.11 7.63
N ASN A 28 -10.87 -25.18 6.92
CA ASN A 28 -11.55 -26.35 7.44
C ASN A 28 -10.57 -27.25 8.20
N ASP A 29 -9.72 -26.64 9.03
CA ASP A 29 -8.77 -27.31 9.91
C ASP A 29 -9.14 -26.91 11.34
N ASP A 30 -9.28 -27.90 12.22
CA ASP A 30 -9.67 -27.76 13.63
C ASP A 30 -8.71 -26.91 14.49
N ASN A 31 -7.75 -26.22 13.86
CA ASN A 31 -6.75 -25.30 14.41
C ASN A 31 -6.65 -24.00 13.58
N GLY A 32 -7.73 -23.59 12.89
CA GLY A 32 -7.75 -22.48 11.95
C GLY A 32 -7.21 -21.16 12.52
N GLN A 33 -5.94 -20.86 12.26
CA GLN A 33 -5.39 -19.53 12.51
C GLN A 33 -6.06 -18.55 11.56
N TYR A 34 -6.80 -17.60 12.11
CA TYR A 34 -7.47 -16.55 11.33
C TYR A 34 -6.41 -15.64 10.73
N ARG A 35 -6.17 -15.77 9.43
CA ARG A 35 -5.16 -15.01 8.70
C ARG A 35 -5.78 -13.81 7.99
N GLY A 36 -5.12 -12.67 8.07
CA GLY A 36 -5.46 -11.46 7.33
C GLY A 36 -4.28 -10.94 6.51
N ALA A 37 -4.59 -10.18 5.46
CA ALA A 37 -3.62 -9.35 4.75
C ALA A 37 -4.31 -8.07 4.28
N ALA A 38 -3.66 -6.92 4.47
CA ALA A 38 -4.29 -5.64 4.18
C ALA A 38 -3.25 -4.53 3.95
N LEU A 39 -3.72 -3.45 3.32
CA LEU A 39 -3.03 -2.17 3.36
C LEU A 39 -3.32 -1.46 4.67
N ALA A 40 -2.27 -0.92 5.29
CA ALA A 40 -2.40 -0.23 6.56
C ALA A 40 -1.49 1.00 6.64
N THR A 41 -1.96 1.99 7.38
CA THR A 41 -1.18 3.16 7.79
C THR A 41 -0.50 2.86 9.11
N VAL A 42 0.80 3.12 9.19
CA VAL A 42 1.60 2.98 10.41
C VAL A 42 1.35 4.20 11.29
N GLU A 43 0.81 4.00 12.49
CA GLU A 43 0.67 5.05 13.51
C GLU A 43 1.61 4.75 14.68
N PRO A 44 2.28 5.76 15.25
CA PRO A 44 3.05 5.57 16.48
C PRO A 44 2.11 5.29 17.65
N ALA A 45 2.38 4.25 18.44
CA ALA A 45 1.64 4.04 19.69
C ALA A 45 2.16 4.98 20.79
N TYR A 46 1.28 5.35 21.72
CA TYR A 46 1.68 6.09 22.91
C TYR A 46 2.56 5.21 23.81
N GLY A 47 3.79 5.66 24.09
CA GLY A 47 4.79 4.89 24.84
C GLY A 47 5.75 4.16 23.90
N SER A 48 7.01 4.58 23.96
CA SER A 48 8.07 4.30 22.99
C SER A 48 8.24 2.83 22.60
N THR A 49 8.29 2.58 21.28
CA THR A 49 8.64 1.38 20.49
C THR A 49 7.49 0.55 19.91
N ASN A 50 6.25 0.78 20.32
CA ASN A 50 5.10 0.09 19.72
C ASN A 50 4.53 0.91 18.55
N TYR A 51 4.29 0.24 17.43
CA TYR A 51 3.51 0.77 16.31
C TYR A 51 2.15 0.13 16.34
N LEU A 52 1.14 0.82 15.84
CA LEU A 52 -0.15 0.24 15.54
C LEU A 52 -0.44 0.46 14.06
N PHE A 53 -1.26 -0.41 13.47
CA PHE A 53 -1.58 -0.35 12.05
C PHE A 53 -3.05 -0.04 11.87
N ARG A 54 -3.34 1.06 11.17
CA ARG A 54 -4.70 1.48 10.82
C ARG A 54 -5.06 0.95 9.45
N LEU A 55 -6.05 0.06 9.38
CA LEU A 55 -6.58 -0.40 8.10
C LEU A 55 -7.32 0.73 7.37
N ASP A 56 -7.41 0.63 6.05
CA ASP A 56 -8.19 1.58 5.25
C ASP A 56 -9.67 1.60 5.59
N THR A 57 -10.19 0.48 6.07
CA THR A 57 -11.55 0.32 6.57
C THR A 57 -11.76 1.06 7.90
N GLY A 58 -10.69 1.33 8.66
CA GLY A 58 -10.69 2.15 9.88
C GLY A 58 -10.25 1.40 11.13
N GLU A 59 -10.29 0.07 11.12
CA GLU A 59 -9.92 -0.78 12.24
C GLU A 59 -8.44 -0.63 12.60
N LYS A 60 -8.14 -0.87 13.88
CA LYS A 60 -6.80 -0.85 14.43
C LYS A 60 -6.27 -2.27 14.61
N LEU A 61 -5.06 -2.52 14.14
CA LEU A 61 -4.31 -3.73 14.43
C LEU A 61 -3.18 -3.39 15.40
N ILE A 62 -3.11 -4.12 16.50
CA ILE A 62 -2.12 -3.96 17.56
C ILE A 62 -1.16 -5.15 17.46
N PRO A 63 0.07 -4.94 16.95
CA PRO A 63 1.06 -5.99 16.88
C PRO A 63 1.57 -6.34 18.27
N THR A 64 1.43 -7.61 18.64
CA THR A 64 1.93 -8.20 19.88
C THR A 64 3.25 -8.93 19.66
N THR A 65 3.42 -9.55 18.49
CA THR A 65 4.63 -10.27 18.06
C THR A 65 4.89 -10.11 16.56
N GLY A 66 6.06 -10.58 16.10
CA GLY A 66 6.39 -10.65 14.66
C GLY A 66 7.07 -9.42 14.06
N ILE A 67 7.26 -8.35 14.83
CA ILE A 67 8.09 -7.20 14.42
C ILE A 67 9.50 -7.37 14.99
N SER A 68 10.43 -7.83 14.14
CA SER A 68 11.82 -8.08 14.55
C SER A 68 12.64 -6.80 14.74
N ASP A 69 12.34 -5.74 13.97
CA ASP A 69 13.03 -4.46 14.02
C ASP A 69 12.04 -3.31 13.81
N PRO A 70 11.46 -2.76 14.90
CA PRO A 70 10.49 -1.67 14.82
C PRO A 70 11.10 -0.39 14.20
N THR A 71 12.42 -0.19 14.25
CA THR A 71 13.05 1.03 13.75
C THR A 71 12.85 1.23 12.25
N LYS A 72 12.67 0.14 11.50
CA LYS A 72 12.34 0.17 10.06
C LYS A 72 10.99 0.78 9.74
N LEU A 73 10.11 0.91 10.73
CA LEU A 73 8.78 1.51 10.57
C LEU A 73 8.75 3.01 10.92
N SER A 74 9.85 3.56 11.45
CA SER A 74 9.90 4.95 11.93
C SER A 74 9.70 6.02 10.84
N SER A 75 10.07 5.72 9.60
CA SER A 75 9.92 6.61 8.44
C SER A 75 8.84 6.15 7.45
N VAL A 76 8.25 4.98 7.69
CA VAL A 76 7.24 4.36 6.82
C VAL A 76 5.86 4.73 7.35
N LYS A 77 5.01 5.31 6.51
CA LYS A 77 3.61 5.60 6.85
C LYS A 77 2.67 4.56 6.27
N ARG A 78 3.02 3.89 5.17
CA ARG A 78 2.11 2.99 4.45
C ARG A 78 2.75 1.65 4.14
N ILE A 79 2.05 0.59 4.51
CA ILE A 79 2.52 -0.79 4.38
C ILE A 79 1.45 -1.70 3.80
N PHE A 80 1.90 -2.83 3.24
CA PHE A 80 1.09 -4.03 3.14
C PHE A 80 1.54 -5.00 4.22
N ILE A 81 0.59 -5.48 5.01
CA ILE A 81 0.83 -6.34 6.16
C ILE A 81 0.09 -7.66 5.97
N SER A 82 0.73 -8.77 6.34
CA SER A 82 0.06 -10.06 6.55
C SER A 82 0.24 -10.51 8.00
N TYR A 83 -0.81 -11.08 8.58
CA TYR A 83 -0.89 -11.31 10.02
C TYR A 83 -1.85 -12.46 10.39
N TYR A 84 -1.71 -12.96 11.61
CA TYR A 84 -2.71 -13.79 12.28
C TYR A 84 -3.40 -12.99 13.38
N PHE A 85 -4.72 -13.14 13.51
CA PHE A 85 -5.41 -12.73 14.73
C PHE A 85 -5.03 -13.66 15.87
N GLU A 86 -4.82 -13.10 17.06
CA GLU A 86 -4.43 -13.90 18.22
C GLU A 86 -5.60 -14.63 18.87
N ASN A 87 -6.80 -14.03 18.83
CA ASN A 87 -7.98 -14.57 19.49
C ASN A 87 -9.21 -14.49 18.58
N ALA A 88 -9.86 -15.65 18.37
CA ALA A 88 -11.10 -15.75 17.61
C ALA A 88 -12.30 -15.09 18.31
N GLU A 89 -12.35 -15.16 19.65
CA GLU A 89 -13.40 -14.52 20.44
C GLU A 89 -13.31 -12.99 20.33
N GLU A 90 -12.09 -12.44 20.36
CA GLU A 90 -11.85 -11.01 20.13
C GLU A 90 -12.42 -10.58 18.76
N ILE A 91 -12.29 -11.40 17.71
CA ILE A 91 -12.86 -11.07 16.40
C ILE A 91 -14.38 -10.85 16.51
N HIS A 92 -15.09 -11.79 17.16
CA HIS A 92 -16.54 -11.72 17.31
C HIS A 92 -16.99 -10.57 18.22
N GLU A 93 -16.25 -10.31 19.30
CA GLU A 93 -16.51 -9.17 20.19
C GLU A 93 -16.36 -7.84 19.44
N GLN A 94 -15.29 -7.68 18.65
CA GLN A 94 -15.03 -6.46 17.89
C GLN A 94 -16.01 -6.27 16.73
N GLU A 95 -16.52 -7.35 16.13
CA GLU A 95 -17.58 -7.28 15.12
C GLU A 95 -18.88 -6.67 15.67
N SER A 96 -19.11 -6.76 16.98
CA SER A 96 -20.27 -6.14 17.65
C SER A 96 -20.12 -4.64 17.92
N VAL A 97 -18.89 -4.11 17.84
CA VAL A 97 -18.61 -2.67 17.99
C VAL A 97 -19.09 -1.94 16.74
N ALA A 98 -20.05 -1.02 16.89
CA ALA A 98 -20.70 -0.36 15.77
C ALA A 98 -19.77 0.60 15.00
N ASN A 99 -18.88 1.30 15.70
CA ASN A 99 -17.91 2.21 15.08
C ASN A 99 -16.66 1.44 14.67
N ILE A 100 -16.44 1.27 13.36
CA ILE A 100 -15.30 0.54 12.80
C ILE A 100 -13.96 1.14 13.27
N ASN A 101 -13.90 2.46 13.48
CA ASN A 101 -12.66 3.13 13.91
C ASN A 101 -12.27 2.85 15.37
N GLU A 102 -13.21 2.34 16.16
CA GLU A 102 -13.02 1.92 17.55
C GLU A 102 -12.69 0.43 17.65
N ARG A 103 -12.75 -0.33 16.55
CA ARG A 103 -12.39 -1.74 16.55
C ARG A 103 -10.89 -1.91 16.65
N GLU A 104 -10.46 -2.78 17.56
CA GLU A 104 -9.06 -3.07 17.82
C GLU A 104 -8.84 -4.58 17.85
N TYR A 105 -7.81 -5.05 17.15
CA TYR A 105 -7.47 -6.47 17.10
C TYR A 105 -6.01 -6.69 17.45
N HIS A 106 -5.73 -7.67 18.31
CA HIS A 106 -4.37 -8.10 18.59
C HIS A 106 -3.90 -9.09 17.52
N ILE A 107 -2.72 -8.83 16.98
CA ILE A 107 -2.20 -9.59 15.85
C ILE A 107 -0.75 -10.03 16.05
N SER A 108 -0.45 -11.22 15.54
CA SER A 108 0.90 -11.69 15.29
C SER A 108 1.28 -11.37 13.84
N VAL A 109 2.30 -10.54 13.64
CA VAL A 109 2.74 -10.10 12.30
C VAL A 109 3.51 -11.22 11.60
N ILE A 110 3.10 -11.58 10.38
CA ILE A 110 3.79 -12.55 9.54
C ILE A 110 4.81 -11.84 8.65
N SER A 111 4.37 -10.78 7.96
CA SER A 111 5.24 -9.97 7.09
C SER A 111 4.73 -8.54 6.97
N ILE A 112 5.68 -7.62 6.79
CA ILE A 112 5.43 -6.23 6.46
C ILE A 112 6.23 -5.89 5.21
N ILE A 113 5.56 -5.33 4.22
CA ILE A 113 6.19 -4.81 3.01
C ILE A 113 5.99 -3.29 3.04
N ASN A 114 7.09 -2.55 3.10
CA ASN A 114 7.06 -1.11 2.85
C ASN A 114 6.78 -0.92 1.36
N LEU A 115 5.65 -0.29 1.06
CA LEU A 115 5.23 -0.07 -0.31
C LEU A 115 5.46 1.38 -0.76
N GLU A 116 6.00 2.24 0.11
CA GLU A 116 6.19 3.65 -0.23
C GLU A 116 7.31 3.83 -1.25
N GLU A 117 6.90 4.22 -2.45
CA GLU A 117 7.80 4.77 -3.45
C GLU A 117 7.46 6.24 -3.72
N ASN A 118 8.50 7.06 -3.89
CA ASN A 118 8.32 8.43 -4.32
C ASN A 118 8.19 8.47 -5.84
N VAL A 119 7.31 9.34 -6.35
CA VAL A 119 7.24 9.58 -7.79
C VAL A 119 8.58 10.10 -8.29
N ALA A 120 9.22 9.36 -9.19
CA ALA A 120 10.46 9.77 -9.83
C ALA A 120 10.21 10.98 -10.73
N LEU A 121 11.13 11.95 -10.70
CA LEU A 121 11.06 13.16 -11.52
C LEU A 121 12.02 13.02 -12.69
N LEU A 122 11.47 12.94 -13.90
CA LEU A 122 12.22 12.98 -15.14
C LEU A 122 12.20 14.40 -15.72
N SER A 123 13.25 14.81 -16.42
CA SER A 123 13.37 16.18 -16.91
C SER A 123 12.44 16.49 -18.08
N ALA A 124 12.50 15.68 -19.15
CA ALA A 124 11.68 15.84 -20.35
C ALA A 124 11.56 14.52 -21.10
N HIS A 125 10.56 14.43 -21.98
CA HIS A 125 10.32 13.31 -22.87
C HIS A 125 11.49 13.09 -23.85
N GLY A 126 11.88 11.84 -24.09
CA GLY A 126 12.74 11.47 -25.22
C GLY A 126 14.21 11.92 -25.17
N ILE A 127 14.71 12.40 -24.02
CA ILE A 127 16.15 12.67 -23.85
C ILE A 127 16.88 11.32 -23.68
N THR A 128 18.10 11.19 -24.21
CA THR A 128 19.01 10.01 -24.16
C THR A 128 19.41 9.51 -22.74
N GLY A 129 18.72 9.95 -21.69
CA GLY A 129 18.80 9.44 -20.31
C GLY A 129 17.46 8.95 -19.76
N ASP A 130 16.40 8.90 -20.58
CA ASP A 130 15.09 8.37 -20.22
C ASP A 130 15.12 6.83 -20.20
N THR A 131 15.87 6.30 -19.23
CA THR A 131 16.06 4.85 -19.05
C THR A 131 14.80 4.14 -18.60
N LEU A 132 13.82 4.86 -18.02
CA LEU A 132 12.56 4.28 -17.58
C LEU A 132 11.66 3.92 -18.77
N THR A 133 11.53 4.78 -19.79
CA THR A 133 10.71 4.45 -20.98
C THR A 133 11.42 3.58 -22.02
N THR A 134 12.75 3.48 -21.96
CA THR A 134 13.54 2.75 -22.97
C THR A 134 14.18 1.45 -22.46
N THR A 135 14.24 1.22 -21.14
CA THR A 135 14.87 0.03 -20.54
C THR A 135 13.90 -0.81 -19.68
N TYR A 136 12.83 -0.21 -19.16
CA TYR A 136 11.90 -0.83 -18.21
C TYR A 136 10.45 -0.64 -18.66
N TYR A 137 10.07 -1.28 -19.77
CA TYR A 137 8.73 -1.15 -20.40
C TYR A 137 7.99 -2.49 -20.45
N ASP A 138 8.23 -3.36 -19.49
CA ASP A 138 7.57 -4.66 -19.45
C ASP A 138 6.05 -4.47 -19.47
N PRO A 139 5.33 -5.19 -20.34
CA PRO A 139 3.92 -4.94 -20.53
C PRO A 139 3.14 -5.33 -19.26
N ILE A 140 2.42 -4.36 -18.74
CA ILE A 140 1.38 -4.60 -17.73
C ILE A 140 0.16 -5.18 -18.44
N ARG A 141 -0.32 -6.33 -17.96
CA ARG A 141 -1.49 -7.01 -18.51
C ARG A 141 -2.77 -6.26 -18.18
N SER A 142 -2.93 -5.83 -16.93
CA SER A 142 -4.06 -5.00 -16.50
C SER A 142 -3.76 -4.25 -15.21
N ILE A 143 -4.50 -3.15 -15.00
CA ILE A 143 -4.63 -2.49 -13.71
C ILE A 143 -6.07 -2.73 -13.25
N ASP A 144 -6.25 -3.64 -12.29
CA ASP A 144 -7.58 -4.08 -11.86
C ASP A 144 -8.25 -3.07 -10.92
N SER A 145 -7.44 -2.28 -10.22
CA SER A 145 -7.93 -1.22 -9.34
C SER A 145 -6.89 -0.11 -9.21
N LEU A 146 -7.39 1.13 -9.23
CA LEU A 146 -6.62 2.35 -9.06
C LEU A 146 -7.36 3.25 -8.07
N ARG A 147 -6.69 3.66 -6.99
CA ARG A 147 -7.28 4.51 -5.95
C ARG A 147 -6.32 5.55 -5.45
N ILE A 148 -6.80 6.78 -5.28
CA ILE A 148 -6.10 7.85 -4.56
C ILE A 148 -6.71 7.99 -3.17
N ARG A 149 -5.88 7.88 -2.12
CA ARG A 149 -6.30 8.10 -0.73
C ARG A 149 -5.09 8.53 0.12
N ASP A 150 -5.29 9.48 1.03
CA ASP A 150 -4.26 9.90 2.00
C ASP A 150 -2.91 10.33 1.37
N ASN A 151 -2.98 10.93 0.16
CA ASN A 151 -1.85 11.30 -0.71
C ASN A 151 -1.09 10.12 -1.35
N TYR A 152 -1.66 8.92 -1.31
CA TYR A 152 -1.14 7.74 -1.99
C TYR A 152 -1.97 7.40 -3.22
N LEU A 153 -1.30 7.11 -4.34
CA LEU A 153 -1.88 6.35 -5.45
C LEU A 153 -1.57 4.86 -5.20
N THR A 154 -2.62 4.06 -5.05
CA THR A 154 -2.53 2.60 -4.89
C THR A 154 -3.03 1.93 -6.15
N LEU A 155 -2.25 0.95 -6.63
CA LEU A 155 -2.49 0.25 -7.88
C LEU A 155 -2.46 -1.26 -7.65
N TRP A 156 -3.43 -1.96 -8.22
CA TRP A 156 -3.43 -3.42 -8.34
C TRP A 156 -3.05 -3.78 -9.77
N VAL A 157 -1.81 -4.22 -9.94
CA VAL A 157 -1.20 -4.43 -11.25
C VAL A 157 -1.06 -5.93 -11.49
N ASN A 158 -1.63 -6.42 -12.60
CA ASN A 158 -1.34 -7.75 -13.10
C ASN A 158 -0.34 -7.65 -14.24
N TYR A 159 0.70 -8.45 -14.16
CA TYR A 159 1.76 -8.51 -15.15
C TYR A 159 2.30 -9.95 -15.19
N ASP A 160 3.08 -10.25 -16.21
CA ASP A 160 3.74 -11.54 -16.29
C ASP A 160 4.96 -11.56 -15.35
N MET A 161 4.89 -12.40 -14.31
CA MET A 161 6.00 -12.66 -13.40
C MET A 161 6.86 -13.84 -13.87
N SER A 162 6.62 -14.38 -15.07
CA SER A 162 7.42 -15.47 -15.62
C SER A 162 8.84 -14.97 -15.92
N GLY A 163 9.82 -15.55 -15.23
CA GLY A 163 11.21 -15.14 -15.34
C GLY A 163 12.00 -15.42 -14.07
N GLU A 164 13.31 -15.24 -14.15
CA GLU A 164 14.24 -15.43 -13.02
C GLU A 164 14.68 -14.10 -12.38
N LYS A 165 14.21 -12.97 -12.91
CA LYS A 165 14.64 -11.64 -12.48
C LYS A 165 13.60 -11.03 -11.54
N LEU A 166 14.08 -10.17 -10.64
CA LEU A 166 13.20 -9.30 -9.86
C LEU A 166 12.65 -8.20 -10.78
N HIS A 167 11.36 -7.92 -10.62
CA HIS A 167 10.67 -6.84 -11.31
C HIS A 167 10.60 -5.64 -10.36
N PHE A 168 10.74 -4.45 -10.94
CA PHE A 168 10.60 -3.18 -10.24
C PHE A 168 9.49 -2.40 -10.91
N PHE A 169 8.64 -1.78 -10.10
CA PHE A 169 7.67 -0.81 -10.57
C PHE A 169 8.19 0.57 -10.19
N THR A 170 7.87 1.58 -10.98
CA THR A 170 8.18 2.95 -10.64
C THR A 170 7.11 3.84 -11.23
N LEU A 171 6.54 4.69 -10.39
CA LEU A 171 5.79 5.83 -10.88
C LEU A 171 6.72 7.00 -11.13
N PHE A 172 6.57 7.64 -12.27
CA PHE A 172 7.35 8.80 -12.65
C PHE A 172 6.49 9.87 -13.30
N ARG A 173 7.03 11.09 -13.38
CA ARG A 173 6.45 12.18 -14.15
C ARG A 173 7.54 12.99 -14.81
N TYR A 174 7.21 13.62 -15.93
CA TYR A 174 8.08 14.62 -16.54
C TYR A 174 7.85 15.98 -15.90
N GLN A 175 8.93 16.71 -15.65
CA GLN A 175 8.86 18.05 -15.07
C GLN A 175 8.17 19.05 -16.02
N GLU A 176 8.28 18.83 -17.33
CA GLU A 176 7.64 19.68 -18.35
C GLU A 176 6.12 19.48 -18.48
N ASP A 177 5.59 18.32 -18.09
CA ASP A 177 4.15 18.03 -18.18
C ASP A 177 3.32 18.92 -17.25
N GLY A 178 3.96 19.56 -16.26
CA GLY A 178 3.37 20.59 -15.41
C GLY A 178 2.09 20.15 -14.70
N VAL A 179 1.44 21.10 -14.02
CA VAL A 179 0.04 20.92 -13.62
C VAL A 179 -0.80 21.60 -14.69
N LYS A 180 -1.70 20.86 -15.33
CA LYS A 180 -2.63 21.40 -16.33
C LYS A 180 -3.87 21.90 -15.60
N GLU A 181 -4.18 23.18 -15.76
CA GLU A 181 -5.35 23.79 -15.14
C GLU A 181 -6.62 23.07 -15.59
N GLY A 182 -7.50 22.76 -14.64
CA GLY A 182 -8.82 22.20 -14.92
C GLY A 182 -9.69 23.20 -15.69
N LYS A 183 -10.59 22.72 -16.55
CA LYS A 183 -11.64 23.59 -17.13
C LYS A 183 -12.67 23.92 -16.05
N ALA A 184 -13.43 25.01 -16.22
CA ALA A 184 -14.37 25.53 -15.22
C ALA A 184 -15.16 24.46 -14.45
N GLY A 185 -14.80 24.24 -13.18
CA GLY A 185 -15.42 23.26 -12.28
C GLY A 185 -14.69 21.92 -12.15
N GLU A 186 -13.67 21.66 -12.97
CA GLU A 186 -12.82 20.47 -12.92
C GLU A 186 -11.56 20.72 -12.08
N PRO A 187 -11.03 19.70 -11.39
CA PRO A 187 -9.76 19.83 -10.69
C PRO A 187 -8.60 19.95 -11.68
N ASP A 188 -7.53 20.60 -11.23
CA ASP A 188 -6.26 20.56 -11.94
C ASP A 188 -5.77 19.12 -12.12
N THR A 189 -5.11 18.86 -13.25
CA THR A 189 -4.62 17.53 -13.61
C THR A 189 -3.10 17.49 -13.64
N LEU A 190 -2.53 16.37 -13.22
CA LEU A 190 -1.11 16.07 -13.28
C LEU A 190 -0.94 14.71 -13.95
N GLU A 191 -0.14 14.67 -15.00
CA GLU A 191 0.18 13.42 -15.68
C GLU A 191 1.28 12.68 -14.92
N VAL A 192 1.03 11.39 -14.70
CA VAL A 192 1.94 10.44 -14.07
C VAL A 192 1.92 9.14 -14.86
N TYR A 193 3.06 8.48 -14.91
CA TYR A 193 3.30 7.29 -15.71
C TYR A 193 3.77 6.17 -14.80
N LEU A 194 3.36 4.94 -15.11
CA LEU A 194 3.81 3.73 -14.45
C LEU A 194 4.74 2.98 -15.42
N GLY A 195 5.95 2.70 -14.96
CA GLY A 195 6.92 1.80 -15.59
C GLY A 195 7.30 0.66 -14.68
#